data_AF-A0A2T0FIZ7-F1
#
_entry.id   AF-A0A2T0FIZ7-F1
#
_cell.length_a   1.000
_cell.length_b   1.000
_cell.length_c   1.000
_cell.angle_alpha   90.00
_cell.angle_beta   90.00
_cell.angle_gamma   90.00
#
_symmetry.space_group_name_H-M   'P 1'
#
loop_
_entity.id
_entity.type
_entity.pdbx_description
1 polymer ?
#
loop_
_entity_poly.entity_id
_entity_poly.type
_entity_poly.pdbx_seq_one_letter_code
_entity_poly.pdbx_strand_id
1 'polypeptide(L)'
;MHISLSLLHLEFVSRVMQHELLIVLAGYPSSLNGALLLHPSEKDLFEQAIEFGSRVQTIKSACREAATPLARVVEKRVLRPYLECLAAIEKQILSGKGKYGAYPGISVAAIFADSLYKWDRQMEYAQALVQYNGSTAEIIAQTQADCLSGFPEIRDIAQDLSIELDRSWLRSVSSWILWGQAIDWPSIKAHPSLDRETLKCIIDTGNCLQRMNMMQFSLQSKNRDVLKSNARIFESIKVTIDLTDIKDKLTRIRNALLDTVMASPNNNIQLQNTLDLLRKIVLAGSSAFTRTFLETAKIKRARLPADPSNQLFQNAVASYFEDYHELAPECEDLCHRLIKFEVLPEEEQAEYNDQVDDIMFGVRVTFLFELDWPFSLYFTEQQCRVYADIGCFLLTFSMAMTQLDAGVRSLEAFKYGVFLKALWQHFQWTIDKLFLEIRECCSSLPGTTTEKLNTSLKKAGSLLLFDTPDIRQATRQLIVSALAVSEGRDAVDGIGQLLDLLTQRDDLDDLMPYLEPFET
;
A
#
# COMPACT_ATOMS: atom_id res chain seq x y z
N MET A 1 -59.43 56.47 24.74
CA MET A 1 -59.11 56.32 23.30
C MET A 1 -57.61 56.41 23.01
N HIS A 2 -56.85 57.34 23.61
CA HIS A 2 -55.38 57.43 23.40
C HIS A 2 -54.57 56.21 23.88
N ILE A 3 -54.96 55.55 24.97
CA ILE A 3 -54.24 54.37 25.51
C ILE A 3 -54.36 53.14 24.58
N SER A 4 -55.49 52.97 23.88
CA SER A 4 -55.69 51.84 22.94
C SER A 4 -54.85 51.97 21.67
N LEU A 5 -54.57 53.20 21.20
CA LEU A 5 -53.72 53.44 20.03
C LEU A 5 -52.24 53.16 20.34
N SER A 6 -51.76 53.53 21.54
CA SER A 6 -50.40 53.23 21.98
C SER A 6 -50.17 51.73 22.16
N LEU A 7 -51.15 50.99 22.68
CA LEU A 7 -51.08 49.52 22.82
C LEU A 7 -51.06 48.81 21.46
N LEU A 8 -51.92 49.22 20.51
CA LEU A 8 -51.92 48.66 19.16
C LEU A 8 -50.61 48.95 18.41
N HIS A 9 -50.01 50.12 18.62
CA HIS A 9 -48.73 50.46 18.02
C HIS A 9 -47.58 49.63 18.63
N LEU A 10 -47.57 49.42 19.94
CA LEU A 10 -46.60 48.56 20.62
C LEU A 10 -46.71 47.09 20.19
N GLU A 11 -47.92 46.56 20.05
CA GLU A 11 -48.14 45.19 19.56
C GLU A 11 -47.70 45.03 18.11
N PHE A 12 -47.97 46.02 17.25
CA PHE A 12 -47.54 46.00 15.86
C PHE A 12 -46.01 46.04 15.74
N VAL A 13 -45.35 46.96 16.45
CA VAL A 13 -43.88 47.09 16.48
C VAL A 13 -43.23 45.81 17.02
N SER A 14 -43.78 45.22 18.09
CA SER A 14 -43.28 43.97 18.66
C SER A 14 -43.37 42.79 17.67
N ARG A 15 -44.45 42.69 16.89
CA ARG A 15 -44.60 41.62 15.90
C ARG A 15 -43.67 41.79 14.70
N VAL A 16 -43.52 43.03 14.21
CA VAL A 16 -42.57 43.34 13.14
C VAL A 16 -41.14 43.01 13.58
N MET A 17 -40.77 43.38 14.81
CA MET A 17 -39.46 43.07 15.39
C MET A 17 -39.22 41.56 15.52
N GLN A 18 -40.21 40.79 15.98
CA GLN A 18 -40.08 39.32 16.09
C GLN A 18 -39.92 38.65 14.73
N HIS A 19 -40.68 39.09 13.72
CA HIS A 19 -40.57 38.55 12.37
C HIS A 19 -39.19 38.85 11.76
N GLU A 20 -38.72 40.10 11.88
CA GLU A 20 -37.42 40.50 11.36
C GLU A 20 -36.28 39.82 12.10
N LEU A 21 -36.39 39.60 13.41
CA LEU A 21 -35.43 38.79 14.16
C LEU A 21 -35.35 37.36 13.62
N LEU A 22 -36.47 36.71 13.31
CA LEU A 22 -36.46 35.37 12.71
C LEU A 22 -35.84 35.36 11.31
N ILE A 23 -36.06 36.41 10.51
CA ILE A 23 -35.42 36.59 9.20
C ILE A 23 -33.89 36.70 9.35
N VAL A 24 -33.41 37.53 10.29
CA VAL A 24 -31.98 37.68 10.60
C VAL A 24 -31.39 36.35 11.06
N LEU A 25 -32.04 35.68 12.02
CA LEU A 25 -31.61 34.39 12.55
C LEU A 25 -31.58 33.29 11.49
N ALA A 26 -32.42 33.37 10.45
CA ALA A 26 -32.41 32.45 9.32
C ALA A 26 -31.29 32.77 8.29
N GLY A 27 -30.47 33.78 8.55
CA GLY A 27 -29.35 34.22 7.73
C GLY A 27 -29.76 35.02 6.50
N TYR A 28 -30.84 35.80 6.60
CA TYR A 28 -31.27 36.75 5.56
C TYR A 28 -31.00 38.19 6.01
N PRO A 29 -30.68 39.11 5.08
CA PRO A 29 -30.47 40.51 5.41
C PRO A 29 -31.78 41.14 5.92
N SER A 30 -31.70 41.90 7.01
CA SER A 30 -32.84 42.67 7.53
C SER A 30 -32.78 44.14 7.10
N SER A 31 -33.96 44.68 6.85
CA SER A 31 -34.16 46.11 6.55
C SER A 31 -34.12 47.01 7.78
N LEU A 32 -34.14 46.43 8.99
CA LEU A 32 -34.21 47.17 10.26
C LEU A 32 -32.86 47.69 10.77
N ASN A 33 -31.77 47.48 10.04
CA ASN A 33 -30.43 47.88 10.45
C ASN A 33 -30.31 49.42 10.54
N GLY A 34 -30.64 49.99 11.69
CA GLY A 34 -30.58 51.43 11.99
C GLY A 34 -31.91 52.18 12.17
N ALA A 35 -33.07 51.50 12.06
CA ALA A 35 -34.37 52.19 11.98
C ALA A 35 -35.24 52.16 13.26
N LEU A 36 -34.86 51.42 14.31
CA LEU A 36 -35.69 51.24 15.52
C LEU A 36 -35.06 51.85 16.78
N LEU A 37 -35.90 52.54 17.56
CA LEU A 37 -35.62 52.97 18.93
C LEU A 37 -35.74 51.76 19.88
N LEU A 38 -34.73 50.89 19.89
CA LEU A 38 -34.64 49.75 20.82
C LEU A 38 -33.98 50.17 22.14
N HIS A 39 -34.34 49.50 23.23
CA HIS A 39 -33.58 49.63 24.48
C HIS A 39 -32.14 49.12 24.26
N PRO A 40 -31.10 49.69 24.90
CA PRO A 40 -29.71 49.25 24.70
C PRO A 40 -29.50 47.73 24.82
N SER A 41 -30.13 47.08 25.79
CA SER A 41 -30.04 45.61 25.94
C SER A 41 -30.70 44.82 24.79
N GLU A 42 -31.76 45.35 24.19
CA GLU A 42 -32.40 44.72 23.01
C GLU A 42 -31.58 44.94 21.76
N LYS A 43 -30.90 46.10 21.67
CA LYS A 43 -29.94 46.39 20.61
C LYS A 43 -28.77 45.40 20.66
N ASP A 44 -28.19 45.16 21.85
CA ASP A 44 -27.11 44.19 22.02
C ASP A 44 -27.53 42.78 21.62
N LEU A 45 -28.76 42.36 21.98
CA LEU A 45 -29.32 41.08 21.55
C LEU A 45 -29.51 41.03 20.02
N PHE A 46 -29.97 42.11 19.41
CA PHE A 46 -30.15 42.16 17.96
C PHE A 46 -28.81 42.12 17.22
N GLU A 47 -27.78 42.80 17.72
CA GLU A 47 -26.42 42.73 17.17
C GLU A 47 -25.86 41.31 17.25
N GLN A 48 -26.03 40.61 18.37
CA GLN A 48 -25.69 39.18 18.49
C GLN A 48 -26.50 38.31 17.51
N ALA A 49 -27.78 38.63 17.28
CA ALA A 49 -28.61 37.93 16.29
C ALA A 49 -28.06 38.10 14.87
N ILE A 50 -27.62 39.31 14.51
CA ILE A 50 -27.03 39.62 13.21
C ILE A 50 -25.74 38.83 13.02
N GLU A 51 -24.86 38.80 14.03
CA GLU A 51 -23.63 38.04 13.98
C GLU A 51 -23.90 36.56 13.76
N PHE A 52 -24.80 35.98 14.56
CA PHE A 52 -25.20 34.58 14.42
C PHE A 52 -25.84 34.29 13.07
N GLY A 53 -26.74 35.18 12.60
CA GLY A 53 -27.36 35.11 11.27
C GLY A 53 -26.33 35.13 10.14
N SER A 54 -25.26 35.92 10.29
CA SER A 54 -24.14 35.93 9.35
C SER A 54 -23.42 34.58 9.30
N ARG A 55 -23.17 33.93 10.45
CA ARG A 55 -22.59 32.57 10.49
C ARG A 55 -23.50 31.56 9.78
N VAL A 56 -24.81 31.61 10.03
CA VAL A 56 -25.81 30.78 9.34
C VAL A 56 -25.78 31.01 7.83
N GLN A 57 -25.65 32.26 7.38
CA GLN A 57 -25.53 32.59 5.97
C GLN A 57 -24.26 32.00 5.35
N THR A 58 -23.12 32.11 6.02
CA THR A 58 -21.84 31.51 5.58
C THR A 58 -21.93 29.99 5.47
N ILE A 59 -22.56 29.33 6.44
CA ILE A 59 -22.78 27.87 6.39
C ILE A 59 -23.71 27.53 5.22
N LYS A 60 -24.79 28.29 5.02
CA LYS A 60 -25.72 28.09 3.89
C LYS A 60 -25.04 28.25 2.53
N SER A 61 -24.18 29.25 2.35
CA SER A 61 -23.45 29.44 1.09
C SER A 61 -22.47 28.29 0.87
N ALA A 62 -21.69 27.91 1.89
CA ALA A 62 -20.73 26.80 1.79
C ALA A 62 -21.43 25.47 1.45
N CYS A 63 -22.57 25.17 2.11
CA CYS A 63 -23.35 23.96 1.83
C CYS A 63 -23.97 23.93 0.42
N ARG A 64 -24.24 25.09 -0.19
CA ARG A 64 -24.76 25.18 -1.57
C ARG A 64 -23.66 25.08 -2.62
N GLU A 65 -22.51 25.68 -2.35
CA GLU A 65 -21.38 25.75 -3.29
C GLU A 65 -20.59 24.44 -3.32
N ALA A 66 -20.43 23.79 -2.16
CA ALA A 66 -19.62 22.59 -2.01
C ALA A 66 -20.51 21.34 -1.87
N ALA A 67 -20.47 20.44 -2.85
CA ALA A 67 -21.09 19.10 -2.73
C ALA A 67 -20.23 18.12 -1.90
N THR A 68 -19.51 18.63 -0.90
CA THR A 68 -18.55 17.85 -0.09
C THR A 68 -19.26 17.00 0.96
N PRO A 69 -18.64 15.89 1.42
CA PRO A 69 -19.14 15.11 2.55
C PRO A 69 -19.44 15.96 3.78
N LEU A 70 -18.56 16.93 4.07
CA LEU A 70 -18.67 17.86 5.19
C LEU A 70 -19.92 18.73 5.09
N ALA A 71 -20.13 19.37 3.95
CA ALA A 71 -21.31 20.20 3.69
C ALA A 71 -22.62 19.42 3.92
N ARG A 72 -22.69 18.16 3.49
CA ARG A 72 -23.88 17.31 3.66
C ARG A 72 -24.17 16.98 5.12
N VAL A 73 -23.14 16.70 5.92
CA VAL A 73 -23.30 16.38 7.34
C VAL A 73 -23.72 17.63 8.11
N VAL A 74 -23.05 18.76 7.88
CA VAL A 74 -23.39 20.06 8.47
C VAL A 74 -24.82 20.46 8.12
N GLU A 75 -25.21 20.33 6.85
CA GLU A 75 -26.58 20.63 6.41
C GLU A 75 -27.61 19.77 7.14
N LYS A 76 -27.37 18.46 7.20
CA LYS A 76 -28.30 17.47 7.78
C LYS A 76 -28.41 17.56 9.30
N ARG A 77 -27.28 17.77 10.01
CA ARG A 77 -27.22 17.68 11.48
C ARG A 77 -27.34 19.01 12.20
N VAL A 78 -26.93 20.10 11.56
CA VAL A 78 -26.91 21.42 12.19
C VAL A 78 -27.93 22.34 11.52
N LEU A 79 -27.73 22.63 10.23
CA LEU A 79 -28.48 23.68 9.55
C LEU A 79 -29.98 23.36 9.43
N ARG A 80 -30.34 22.16 8.95
CA ARG A 80 -31.74 21.79 8.76
C ARG A 80 -32.52 21.68 10.08
N PRO A 81 -32.01 20.98 11.11
CA PRO A 81 -32.67 20.96 12.43
C PRO A 81 -32.82 22.35 13.06
N TYR A 82 -31.84 23.24 12.87
CA TYR A 82 -31.94 24.63 13.30
C TYR A 82 -33.05 25.40 12.58
N LEU A 83 -33.11 25.30 11.25
CA LEU A 83 -34.16 25.96 10.45
C LEU A 83 -35.56 25.41 10.76
N GLU A 84 -35.69 24.11 11.04
CA GLU A 84 -36.93 23.50 11.51
C GLU A 84 -37.33 24.04 12.90
N CYS A 85 -36.35 24.28 13.78
CA CYS A 85 -36.59 24.91 15.08
C CYS A 85 -37.10 26.34 14.92
N LEU A 86 -36.50 27.14 14.04
CA LEU A 86 -36.98 28.50 13.73
C LEU A 86 -38.39 28.48 13.15
N ALA A 87 -38.68 27.59 12.20
CA ALA A 87 -40.01 27.45 11.62
C ALA A 87 -41.06 27.03 12.67
N ALA A 88 -40.67 26.21 13.65
CA ALA A 88 -41.54 25.84 14.76
C ALA A 88 -41.84 27.04 15.69
N ILE A 89 -40.83 27.90 15.96
CA ILE A 89 -41.02 29.14 16.72
C ILE A 89 -41.96 30.09 15.96
N GLU A 90 -41.74 30.29 14.66
CA GLU A 90 -42.59 31.10 13.79
C GLU A 90 -44.04 30.61 13.83
N LYS A 91 -44.26 29.30 13.70
CA LYS A 91 -45.60 28.71 13.77
C LYS A 91 -46.27 28.95 15.14
N GLN A 92 -45.53 28.91 16.24
CA GLN A 92 -46.08 29.21 17.57
C GLN A 92 -46.50 30.68 17.69
N ILE A 93 -45.66 31.61 17.22
CA ILE A 93 -45.96 33.05 17.17
C ILE A 93 -47.23 33.30 16.34
N LEU A 94 -47.31 32.73 15.13
CA LEU A 94 -48.47 32.89 14.24
C LEU A 94 -49.75 32.27 14.80
N SER A 95 -49.65 31.14 15.50
CA SER A 95 -50.82 30.45 16.05
C SER A 95 -51.42 31.12 17.28
N GLY A 96 -50.69 32.04 17.92
CA GLY A 96 -51.08 32.61 19.22
C GLY A 96 -51.15 31.57 20.35
N LYS A 97 -50.63 30.35 20.13
CA LYS A 97 -50.64 29.23 21.09
C LYS A 97 -49.22 28.80 21.41
N GLY A 98 -49.00 28.40 22.66
CA GLY A 98 -47.70 27.91 23.14
C GLY A 98 -46.85 28.99 23.82
N LYS A 99 -45.57 28.67 24.09
CA LYS A 99 -44.61 29.49 24.84
C LYS A 99 -44.44 30.89 24.23
N TYR A 100 -44.55 30.98 22.90
CA TYR A 100 -44.35 32.21 22.13
C TYR A 100 -45.62 32.83 21.55
N GLY A 101 -46.81 32.31 21.86
CA GLY A 101 -48.05 32.80 21.26
C GLY A 101 -49.05 33.42 22.25
N ALA A 102 -48.98 33.02 23.53
CA ALA A 102 -50.07 33.26 24.48
C ALA A 102 -50.02 34.61 25.23
N TYR A 103 -48.91 35.36 25.18
CA TYR A 103 -48.74 36.61 25.92
C TYR A 103 -48.44 37.80 24.98
N PRO A 104 -49.13 38.96 25.14
CA PRO A 104 -48.87 40.19 24.38
C PRO A 104 -47.57 40.90 24.83
N GLY A 105 -46.48 40.16 24.90
CA GLY A 105 -45.19 40.61 25.44
C GLY A 105 -44.12 39.53 25.37
N ILE A 106 -44.08 38.74 24.29
CA ILE A 106 -43.02 37.75 24.08
C ILE A 106 -41.70 38.52 24.03
N SER A 107 -40.88 38.32 25.06
CA SER A 107 -39.55 38.92 25.12
C SER A 107 -38.70 38.34 24.00
N VAL A 108 -38.09 39.21 23.19
CA VAL A 108 -37.04 38.85 22.23
C VAL A 108 -36.00 37.94 22.88
N ALA A 109 -35.67 38.20 24.15
CA ALA A 109 -34.74 37.39 24.93
C ALA A 109 -35.17 35.93 25.09
N ALA A 110 -36.47 35.61 25.11
CA ALA A 110 -36.96 34.24 25.21
C ALA A 110 -36.77 33.46 23.89
N ILE A 111 -37.04 34.11 22.75
CA ILE A 111 -36.73 33.55 21.43
C ILE A 111 -35.21 33.35 21.31
N PHE A 112 -34.44 34.36 21.74
CA PHE A 112 -32.99 34.33 21.77
C PHE A 112 -32.46 33.17 22.60
N ALA A 113 -32.96 32.99 23.81
CA ALA A 113 -32.48 31.95 24.72
C ALA A 113 -32.71 30.55 24.19
N ASP A 114 -33.88 30.29 23.59
CA ASP A 114 -34.19 28.96 23.03
C ASP A 114 -33.49 28.69 21.69
N SER A 115 -33.21 29.73 20.88
CA SER A 115 -32.60 29.59 19.55
C SER A 115 -31.08 29.69 19.53
N LEU A 116 -30.45 30.41 20.48
CA LEU A 116 -29.00 30.63 20.43
C LEU A 116 -28.24 29.75 21.40
N TYR A 117 -28.63 29.66 22.68
CA TYR A 117 -27.82 28.90 23.65
C TYR A 117 -27.60 27.44 23.27
N LYS A 118 -28.58 26.82 22.61
CA LYS A 118 -28.45 25.43 22.13
C LYS A 118 -27.59 25.32 20.87
N TRP A 119 -27.70 26.29 19.96
CA TRP A 119 -27.17 26.18 18.60
C TRP A 119 -25.87 26.94 18.37
N ASP A 120 -25.50 27.89 19.25
CA ASP A 120 -24.32 28.74 19.14
C ASP A 120 -23.04 27.92 18.94
N ARG A 121 -22.77 27.00 19.86
CA ARG A 121 -21.61 26.11 19.78
C ARG A 121 -21.64 25.20 18.55
N GLN A 122 -22.81 24.66 18.19
CA GLN A 122 -22.93 23.77 17.02
C GLN A 122 -22.72 24.53 15.71
N MET A 123 -23.18 25.78 15.63
CA MET A 123 -23.00 26.66 14.46
C MET A 123 -21.57 27.18 14.37
N GLU A 124 -20.92 27.52 15.49
CA GLU A 124 -19.51 27.89 15.53
C GLU A 124 -18.64 26.73 15.02
N TYR A 125 -18.88 25.52 15.54
CA TYR A 125 -18.19 24.31 15.06
C TYR A 125 -18.47 24.02 13.58
N ALA A 126 -19.74 24.10 13.16
CA ALA A 126 -20.12 23.92 11.75
C ALA A 126 -19.46 24.96 10.83
N GLN A 127 -19.38 26.21 11.25
CA GLN A 127 -18.70 27.27 10.51
C GLN A 127 -17.21 26.98 10.38
N ALA A 128 -16.55 26.62 11.48
CA ALA A 128 -15.13 26.25 11.47
C ALA A 128 -14.87 25.09 10.50
N LEU A 129 -15.73 24.07 10.51
CA LEU A 129 -15.65 22.92 9.61
C LEU A 129 -15.80 23.33 8.13
N VAL A 130 -16.80 24.14 7.77
CA VAL A 130 -17.02 24.51 6.35
C VAL A 130 -15.97 25.50 5.82
N GLN A 131 -15.32 26.25 6.71
CA GLN A 131 -14.22 27.16 6.36
C GLN A 131 -12.85 26.47 6.39
N TYR A 132 -12.78 25.22 6.88
CA TYR A 132 -11.53 24.49 6.98
C TYR A 132 -11.02 24.11 5.59
N ASN A 133 -9.84 24.63 5.24
CA ASN A 133 -9.19 24.41 3.92
C ASN A 133 -8.07 23.36 3.96
N GLY A 134 -8.07 22.48 4.97
CA GLY A 134 -7.05 21.44 5.08
C GLY A 134 -7.32 20.21 4.20
N SER A 135 -6.34 19.31 4.17
CA SER A 135 -6.45 18.06 3.42
C SER A 135 -7.51 17.11 4.01
N THR A 136 -8.05 16.19 3.21
CA THR A 136 -9.00 15.17 3.69
C THR A 136 -8.47 14.41 4.91
N ALA A 137 -7.17 14.16 4.96
CA ALA A 137 -6.48 13.52 6.09
C ALA A 137 -6.58 14.31 7.38
N GLU A 138 -6.29 15.61 7.28
CA GLU A 138 -6.36 16.53 8.41
C GLU A 138 -7.79 16.66 8.91
N ILE A 139 -8.77 16.71 8.00
CA ILE A 139 -10.19 16.74 8.37
C ILE A 139 -10.57 15.46 9.13
N ILE A 140 -10.15 14.28 8.65
CA ILE A 140 -10.43 13.01 9.35
C ILE A 140 -9.76 13.01 10.72
N ALA A 141 -8.48 13.37 10.80
CA ALA A 141 -7.73 13.39 12.06
C ALA A 141 -8.34 14.38 13.07
N GLN A 142 -8.72 15.58 12.62
CA GLN A 142 -9.40 16.58 13.43
C GLN A 142 -10.76 16.08 13.92
N THR A 143 -11.56 15.48 13.04
CA THR A 143 -12.88 14.92 13.38
C THR A 143 -12.77 13.78 14.41
N GLN A 144 -11.72 12.96 14.31
CA GLN A 144 -11.45 11.92 15.30
C GLN A 144 -11.06 12.51 16.67
N ALA A 145 -10.27 13.59 16.69
CA ALA A 145 -9.97 14.32 17.91
C ALA A 145 -11.24 14.95 18.52
N ASP A 146 -12.12 15.52 17.68
CA ASP A 146 -13.37 16.15 18.11
C ASP A 146 -14.39 15.14 18.65
N CYS A 147 -14.34 13.88 18.22
CA CYS A 147 -15.11 12.79 18.85
C CYS A 147 -14.73 12.58 20.33
N LEU A 148 -13.48 12.87 20.71
CA LEU A 148 -13.00 12.77 22.09
C LEU A 148 -13.31 14.02 22.92
N SER A 149 -13.95 15.02 22.34
CA SER A 149 -14.37 16.21 23.07
C SER A 149 -15.36 15.86 24.20
N GLY A 150 -15.36 16.69 25.24
CA GLY A 150 -16.28 16.58 26.37
C GLY A 150 -17.72 17.03 26.06
N PHE A 151 -18.00 17.46 24.83
CA PHE A 151 -19.28 18.06 24.43
C PHE A 151 -20.11 17.06 23.60
N PRO A 152 -21.22 16.51 24.12
CA PRO A 152 -22.01 15.50 23.43
C PRO A 152 -22.50 15.94 22.05
N GLU A 153 -22.94 17.19 21.93
CA GLU A 153 -23.47 17.74 20.69
C GLU A 153 -22.43 17.90 19.57
N ILE A 154 -21.18 18.17 19.91
CA ILE A 154 -20.06 18.21 18.96
C ILE A 154 -19.66 16.79 18.61
N ARG A 155 -19.58 15.90 19.62
CA ARG A 155 -19.24 14.48 19.42
C ARG A 155 -20.18 13.81 18.42
N ASP A 156 -21.49 14.05 18.52
CA ASP A 156 -22.46 13.46 17.59
C ASP A 156 -22.24 13.94 16.15
N ILE A 157 -21.98 15.24 15.96
CA ILE A 157 -21.68 15.82 14.63
C ILE A 157 -20.35 15.25 14.09
N ALA A 158 -19.31 15.21 14.93
CA ALA A 158 -18.01 14.67 14.57
C ALA A 158 -18.10 13.18 14.20
N GLN A 159 -18.87 12.39 14.95
CA GLN A 159 -19.06 10.99 14.65
C GLN A 159 -19.77 10.77 13.30
N ASP A 160 -20.82 11.52 13.00
CA ASP A 160 -21.48 11.47 11.70
C ASP A 160 -20.58 11.94 10.56
N LEU A 161 -19.73 12.94 10.83
CA LEU A 161 -18.76 13.45 9.86
C LEU A 161 -17.70 12.39 9.56
N SER A 162 -17.15 11.74 10.58
CA SER A 162 -16.20 10.62 10.41
C SER A 162 -16.82 9.52 9.56
N ILE A 163 -18.07 9.15 9.85
CA ILE A 163 -18.84 8.15 9.09
C ILE A 163 -18.96 8.53 7.61
N GLU A 164 -19.30 9.79 7.28
CA GLU A 164 -19.48 10.19 5.88
C GLU A 164 -18.14 10.39 5.15
N LEU A 165 -17.09 10.79 5.86
CA LEU A 165 -15.72 10.84 5.34
C LEU A 165 -15.20 9.44 5.01
N ASP A 166 -15.36 8.48 5.92
CA ASP A 166 -14.99 7.07 5.71
C ASP A 166 -15.74 6.50 4.51
N ARG A 167 -17.04 6.79 4.38
CA ARG A 167 -17.83 6.41 3.19
C ARG A 167 -17.31 7.05 1.91
N SER A 168 -16.96 8.32 1.95
CA SER A 168 -16.43 9.02 0.77
C SER A 168 -15.08 8.43 0.36
N TRP A 169 -14.20 8.18 1.32
CA TRP A 169 -12.93 7.51 1.10
C TRP A 169 -13.13 6.11 0.53
N LEU A 170 -14.02 5.30 1.11
CA LEU A 170 -14.37 3.97 0.61
C LEU A 170 -14.92 4.00 -0.82
N ARG A 171 -15.68 5.03 -1.22
CA ARG A 171 -16.14 5.19 -2.62
C ARG A 171 -14.96 5.47 -3.57
N SER A 172 -14.01 6.30 -3.16
CA SER A 172 -12.80 6.56 -3.97
C SER A 172 -11.94 5.31 -4.12
N VAL A 173 -11.76 4.57 -3.02
CA VAL A 173 -11.00 3.32 -2.99
C VAL A 173 -11.70 2.21 -3.76
N SER A 174 -13.02 2.06 -3.63
CA SER A 174 -13.79 1.09 -4.40
C SER A 174 -13.72 1.40 -5.90
N SER A 175 -13.81 2.67 -6.28
CA SER A 175 -13.64 3.08 -7.67
C SER A 175 -12.26 2.69 -8.22
N TRP A 176 -11.21 2.91 -7.43
CA TRP A 176 -9.86 2.54 -7.78
C TRP A 176 -9.67 1.02 -7.90
N ILE A 177 -10.12 0.25 -6.92
CA ILE A 177 -9.93 -1.21 -6.89
C ILE A 177 -10.79 -1.94 -7.92
N LEU A 178 -12.02 -1.48 -8.15
CA LEU A 178 -12.97 -2.17 -9.04
C LEU A 178 -12.81 -1.74 -10.50
N TRP A 179 -12.42 -0.49 -10.74
CA TRP A 179 -12.39 0.07 -12.09
C TRP A 179 -11.02 0.58 -12.52
N GLY A 180 -10.01 0.56 -11.64
CA GLY A 180 -8.71 1.16 -11.95
C GLY A 180 -8.80 2.67 -12.19
N GLN A 181 -9.83 3.33 -11.66
CA GLN A 181 -10.09 4.76 -11.83
C GLN A 181 -10.07 5.45 -10.47
N ALA A 182 -8.98 6.18 -10.22
CA ALA A 182 -8.85 6.96 -9.01
C ALA A 182 -9.58 8.29 -9.22
N ILE A 183 -10.62 8.51 -8.42
CA ILE A 183 -11.35 9.77 -8.41
C ILE A 183 -10.49 10.86 -7.74
N ASP A 184 -9.74 10.49 -6.69
CA ASP A 184 -8.91 11.41 -5.91
C ASP A 184 -7.77 10.65 -5.19
N TRP A 185 -6.59 10.62 -5.82
CA TRP A 185 -5.40 9.92 -5.31
C TRP A 185 -4.86 10.45 -3.98
N PRO A 186 -4.70 11.78 -3.79
CA PRO A 186 -4.35 12.36 -2.50
C PRO A 186 -5.23 11.84 -1.36
N SER A 187 -6.54 11.80 -1.55
CA SER A 187 -7.46 11.29 -0.50
C SER A 187 -7.28 9.80 -0.20
N ILE A 188 -6.95 8.96 -1.19
CA ILE A 188 -6.70 7.52 -0.96
C ILE A 188 -5.50 7.31 -0.03
N LYS A 189 -4.40 8.03 -0.28
CA LYS A 189 -3.13 7.88 0.46
C LYS A 189 -3.19 8.39 1.90
N ALA A 190 -4.15 9.25 2.21
CA ALA A 190 -4.08 10.11 3.36
C ALA A 190 -5.04 9.70 4.49
N HIS A 191 -5.60 8.49 4.44
CA HIS A 191 -6.43 7.99 5.54
C HIS A 191 -5.56 7.66 6.76
N PRO A 192 -5.78 8.28 7.93
CA PRO A 192 -4.85 8.23 9.06
C PRO A 192 -4.69 6.83 9.67
N SER A 193 -5.72 5.98 9.55
CA SER A 193 -5.69 4.63 10.10
C SER A 193 -4.96 3.61 9.20
N LEU A 194 -4.57 3.94 7.97
CA LEU A 194 -3.95 2.93 7.08
C LEU A 194 -2.49 2.67 7.44
N ASP A 195 -2.14 1.40 7.61
CA ASP A 195 -0.74 1.00 7.59
C ASP A 195 -0.17 1.02 6.17
N ARG A 196 1.18 1.04 6.07
CA ARG A 196 1.89 1.07 4.78
C ARG A 196 1.59 -0.15 3.92
N GLU A 197 1.37 -1.31 4.54
CA GLU A 197 1.10 -2.57 3.83
C GLU A 197 -0.26 -2.56 3.13
N THR A 198 -1.30 -2.11 3.84
CA THR A 198 -2.68 -2.04 3.33
C THR A 198 -2.77 -1.00 2.23
N LEU A 199 -2.12 0.16 2.40
CA LEU A 199 -2.05 1.17 1.35
C LEU A 199 -1.35 0.61 0.10
N LYS A 200 -0.23 -0.10 0.27
CA LYS A 200 0.46 -0.78 -0.84
C LYS A 200 -0.47 -1.78 -1.53
N CYS A 201 -1.21 -2.59 -0.77
CA CYS A 201 -2.17 -3.54 -1.32
C CYS A 201 -3.29 -2.86 -2.13
N ILE A 202 -3.83 -1.73 -1.66
CA ILE A 202 -4.84 -0.92 -2.39
C ILE A 202 -4.25 -0.41 -3.71
N ILE A 203 -3.03 0.14 -3.67
CA ILE A 203 -2.34 0.68 -4.84
C ILE A 203 -2.10 -0.43 -5.86
N ASP A 204 -1.51 -1.55 -5.44
CA ASP A 204 -1.16 -2.67 -6.30
C ASP A 204 -2.42 -3.29 -6.95
N THR A 205 -3.49 -3.44 -6.18
CA THR A 205 -4.76 -4.02 -6.67
C THR A 205 -5.41 -3.13 -7.73
N GLY A 206 -5.49 -1.81 -7.51
CA GLY A 206 -6.06 -0.93 -8.53
C GLY A 206 -5.13 -0.72 -9.73
N ASN A 207 -3.80 -0.76 -9.55
CA ASN A 207 -2.84 -0.75 -10.66
C ASN A 207 -3.04 -1.98 -11.56
N CYS A 208 -3.30 -3.15 -10.95
CA CYS A 208 -3.65 -4.36 -11.68
C CYS A 208 -4.88 -4.14 -12.57
N LEU A 209 -5.96 -3.58 -12.02
CA LEU A 209 -7.19 -3.29 -12.77
C LEU A 209 -6.99 -2.25 -13.86
N GLN A 210 -6.29 -1.17 -13.54
CA GLN A 210 -6.03 -0.11 -14.50
C GLN A 210 -5.29 -0.67 -15.72
N ARG A 211 -4.25 -1.49 -15.49
CA ARG A 211 -3.51 -2.15 -16.57
C ARG A 211 -4.38 -3.14 -17.34
N MET A 212 -5.20 -3.96 -16.66
CA MET A 212 -6.16 -4.85 -17.33
C MET A 212 -7.11 -4.08 -18.26
N ASN A 213 -7.62 -2.93 -17.80
CA ASN A 213 -8.48 -2.06 -18.60
C ASN A 213 -7.74 -1.41 -19.77
N MET A 214 -6.49 -0.99 -19.57
CA MET A 214 -5.65 -0.41 -20.63
C MET A 214 -5.29 -1.43 -21.73
N MET A 215 -5.02 -2.68 -21.37
CA MET A 215 -4.67 -3.73 -22.33
C MET A 215 -5.87 -4.25 -23.14
N GLN A 216 -7.04 -3.62 -23.00
CA GLN A 216 -8.29 -4.08 -23.59
C GLN A 216 -8.50 -5.58 -23.38
N PHE A 217 -8.06 -6.11 -22.24
CA PHE A 217 -8.36 -7.48 -21.86
C PHE A 217 -9.88 -7.53 -21.82
N SER A 218 -10.49 -8.05 -22.89
CA SER A 218 -11.91 -7.85 -23.11
C SER A 218 -12.58 -8.34 -21.84
N LEU A 219 -13.30 -7.45 -21.15
CA LEU A 219 -14.08 -7.82 -19.98
C LEU A 219 -15.20 -8.71 -20.52
N GLN A 220 -14.86 -9.98 -20.79
CA GLN A 220 -15.79 -11.03 -21.11
C GLN A 220 -16.83 -11.04 -20.00
N SER A 221 -18.04 -11.51 -20.28
CA SER A 221 -19.16 -11.53 -19.33
C SER A 221 -18.74 -12.05 -17.94
N LYS A 222 -17.85 -13.05 -17.88
CA LYS A 222 -17.27 -13.60 -16.64
C LYS A 222 -16.55 -12.54 -15.78
N ASN A 223 -15.81 -11.61 -16.37
CA ASN A 223 -15.09 -10.56 -15.63
C ASN A 223 -16.06 -9.55 -15.02
N ARG A 224 -17.19 -9.28 -15.67
CA ARG A 224 -18.23 -8.40 -15.11
C ARG A 224 -18.87 -9.02 -13.87
N ASP A 225 -19.05 -10.34 -13.85
CA ASP A 225 -19.61 -11.02 -12.68
C ASP A 225 -18.62 -11.06 -11.51
N VAL A 226 -17.33 -11.23 -11.78
CA VAL A 226 -16.26 -11.07 -10.78
C VAL A 226 -16.24 -9.65 -10.22
N LEU A 227 -16.30 -8.62 -11.08
CA LEU A 227 -16.36 -7.22 -10.64
C LEU A 227 -17.61 -6.92 -9.81
N LYS A 228 -18.78 -7.46 -10.19
CA LYS A 228 -20.01 -7.33 -9.40
C LYS A 228 -19.90 -8.05 -8.05
N SER A 229 -19.30 -9.23 -8.01
CA SER A 229 -19.04 -9.96 -6.77
C SER A 229 -18.11 -9.16 -5.86
N ASN A 230 -17.01 -8.64 -6.41
CA ASN A 230 -16.04 -7.80 -5.71
C ASN A 230 -16.67 -6.49 -5.22
N ALA A 231 -17.56 -5.87 -6.01
CA ALA A 231 -18.33 -4.71 -5.60
C ALA A 231 -19.20 -5.02 -4.38
N ARG A 232 -19.92 -6.15 -4.37
CA ARG A 232 -20.72 -6.58 -3.21
C ARG A 232 -19.86 -6.85 -1.97
N ILE A 233 -18.70 -7.46 -2.14
CA ILE A 233 -17.74 -7.69 -1.05
C ILE A 233 -17.30 -6.35 -0.46
N PHE A 234 -16.96 -5.37 -1.31
CA PHE A 234 -16.51 -4.06 -0.87
C PHE A 234 -17.64 -3.22 -0.26
N GLU A 235 -18.84 -3.26 -0.82
CA GLU A 235 -20.06 -2.62 -0.28
C GLU A 235 -20.46 -3.16 1.09
N SER A 236 -20.04 -4.39 1.44
CA SER A 236 -20.28 -4.98 2.76
C SER A 236 -19.34 -4.46 3.86
N ILE A 237 -18.34 -3.62 3.53
CA ILE A 237 -17.45 -3.00 4.52
C ILE A 237 -18.30 -2.09 5.41
N LYS A 238 -18.21 -2.32 6.72
CA LYS A 238 -18.91 -1.50 7.70
C LYS A 238 -18.37 -0.07 7.65
N VAL A 239 -19.26 0.86 7.98
CA VAL A 239 -18.96 2.31 7.96
C VAL A 239 -17.80 2.67 8.89
N THR A 240 -17.66 1.97 10.02
CA THR A 240 -16.44 2.02 10.84
C THR A 240 -15.40 1.09 10.20
N ILE A 241 -14.36 1.69 9.62
CA ILE A 241 -13.31 0.97 8.91
C ILE A 241 -12.53 0.06 9.88
N ASP A 242 -12.75 -1.24 9.76
CA ASP A 242 -11.88 -2.26 10.33
C ASP A 242 -10.81 -2.61 9.29
N LEU A 243 -9.56 -2.28 9.58
CA LEU A 243 -8.43 -2.49 8.67
C LEU A 243 -8.24 -3.97 8.33
N THR A 244 -8.52 -4.87 9.29
CA THR A 244 -8.40 -6.31 9.07
C THR A 244 -9.46 -6.78 8.06
N ASP A 245 -10.71 -6.33 8.21
CA ASP A 245 -11.78 -6.62 7.25
C ASP A 245 -11.46 -6.06 5.84
N ILE A 246 -10.88 -4.85 5.76
CA ILE A 246 -10.43 -4.29 4.48
C ILE A 246 -9.30 -5.14 3.88
N LYS A 247 -8.27 -5.49 4.65
CA LYS A 247 -7.13 -6.28 4.17
C LYS A 247 -7.57 -7.65 3.65
N ASP A 248 -8.48 -8.31 4.36
CA ASP A 248 -9.04 -9.61 3.96
C ASP A 248 -9.84 -9.50 2.66
N LYS A 249 -10.69 -8.47 2.54
CA LYS A 249 -11.49 -8.22 1.34
C LYS A 249 -10.63 -7.83 0.14
N LEU A 250 -9.62 -6.99 0.34
CA LEU A 250 -8.64 -6.64 -0.69
C LEU A 250 -7.89 -7.86 -1.18
N THR A 251 -7.42 -8.70 -0.27
CA THR A 251 -6.72 -9.95 -0.61
C THR A 251 -7.62 -10.87 -1.44
N ARG A 252 -8.90 -11.01 -1.07
CA ARG A 252 -9.88 -11.78 -1.86
C ARG A 252 -10.09 -11.19 -3.25
N ILE A 253 -10.26 -9.87 -3.35
CA ILE A 253 -10.45 -9.18 -4.63
C ILE A 253 -9.22 -9.38 -5.51
N ARG A 254 -8.02 -9.11 -4.97
CA ARG A 254 -6.74 -9.32 -5.65
C ARG A 254 -6.60 -10.75 -6.15
N ASN A 255 -6.87 -11.75 -5.33
CA ASN A 255 -6.76 -13.16 -5.71
C ASN A 255 -7.73 -13.52 -6.84
N ALA A 256 -8.98 -13.06 -6.77
CA ALA A 256 -9.96 -13.26 -7.85
C ALA A 256 -9.53 -12.62 -9.18
N LEU A 257 -8.85 -11.47 -9.12
CA LEU A 257 -8.32 -10.79 -10.30
C LEU A 257 -7.11 -11.54 -10.88
N LEU A 258 -6.22 -12.04 -10.02
CA LEU A 258 -5.10 -12.88 -10.44
C LEU A 258 -5.60 -14.16 -11.11
N ASP A 259 -6.60 -14.83 -10.53
CA ASP A 259 -7.22 -16.01 -11.13
C ASP A 259 -7.78 -15.69 -12.52
N THR A 260 -8.41 -14.53 -12.67
CA THR A 260 -8.97 -14.06 -13.95
C THR A 260 -7.87 -13.81 -14.98
N VAL A 261 -6.76 -13.19 -14.57
CA VAL A 261 -5.60 -12.92 -15.43
C VAL A 261 -4.92 -14.23 -15.86
N MET A 262 -4.81 -15.20 -14.97
CA MET A 262 -4.17 -16.49 -15.24
C MET A 262 -5.05 -17.50 -15.95
N ALA A 263 -6.36 -17.27 -16.00
CA ALA A 263 -7.25 -18.08 -16.83
C ALA A 263 -6.88 -18.03 -18.32
N SER A 264 -6.10 -17.03 -18.75
CA SER A 264 -5.48 -17.00 -20.08
C SER A 264 -4.36 -18.05 -20.18
N PRO A 265 -4.46 -19.05 -21.07
CA PRO A 265 -3.43 -20.07 -21.26
C PRO A 265 -2.06 -19.47 -21.56
N ASN A 266 -2.01 -18.37 -22.32
CA ASN A 266 -0.76 -17.69 -22.68
C ASN A 266 -0.05 -17.12 -21.45
N ASN A 267 -0.80 -16.54 -20.51
CA ASN A 267 -0.22 -15.98 -19.29
C ASN A 267 0.35 -17.09 -18.39
N ASN A 268 -0.32 -18.24 -18.33
CA ASN A 268 0.19 -19.40 -17.59
C ASN A 268 1.46 -19.95 -18.22
N ILE A 269 1.49 -20.17 -19.55
CA ILE A 269 2.68 -20.64 -20.26
C ILE A 269 3.85 -19.67 -20.05
N GLN A 270 3.62 -18.36 -20.20
CA GLN A 270 4.68 -17.38 -19.97
C GLN A 270 5.15 -17.35 -18.50
N LEU A 271 4.26 -17.57 -17.53
CA LEU A 271 4.65 -17.68 -16.11
C LEU A 271 5.54 -18.91 -15.89
N GLN A 272 5.17 -20.06 -16.46
CA GLN A 272 6.00 -21.27 -16.39
C GLN A 272 7.36 -21.04 -17.05
N ASN A 273 7.40 -20.44 -18.25
CA ASN A 273 8.65 -20.09 -18.92
C ASN A 273 9.51 -19.12 -18.08
N THR A 274 8.88 -18.16 -17.40
CA THR A 274 9.57 -17.23 -16.49
C THR A 274 10.15 -17.96 -15.29
N LEU A 275 9.38 -18.86 -14.66
CA LEU A 275 9.88 -19.68 -13.55
C LEU A 275 11.03 -20.59 -13.99
N ASP A 276 10.97 -21.12 -15.21
CA ASP A 276 12.02 -21.97 -15.78
C ASP A 276 13.29 -21.18 -16.04
N LEU A 277 13.17 -19.95 -16.54
CA LEU A 277 14.29 -19.02 -16.67
C LEU A 277 14.91 -18.70 -15.31
N LEU A 278 14.09 -18.33 -14.31
CA LEU A 278 14.58 -18.07 -12.96
C LEU A 278 15.31 -19.29 -12.38
N ARG A 279 14.76 -20.50 -12.55
CA ARG A 279 15.39 -21.73 -12.06
C ARG A 279 16.70 -22.05 -12.77
N LYS A 280 16.70 -22.04 -14.10
CA LYS A 280 17.84 -22.52 -14.91
C LYS A 280 18.96 -21.50 -15.02
N ILE A 281 18.62 -20.22 -15.17
CA ILE A 281 19.57 -19.14 -15.41
C ILE A 281 19.94 -18.45 -14.10
N VAL A 282 18.99 -17.81 -13.43
CA VAL A 282 19.27 -16.99 -12.23
C VAL A 282 19.75 -17.86 -11.08
N LEU A 283 19.07 -18.97 -10.81
CA LEU A 283 19.41 -19.90 -9.73
C LEU A 283 20.38 -21.01 -10.17
N ALA A 284 21.10 -20.79 -11.28
CA ALA A 284 22.16 -21.66 -11.76
C ALA A 284 21.76 -23.16 -11.87
N GLY A 285 20.50 -23.44 -12.19
CA GLY A 285 20.00 -24.81 -12.34
C GLY A 285 20.49 -25.52 -13.59
N SER A 286 20.82 -24.75 -14.64
CA SER A 286 21.49 -25.30 -15.82
C SER A 286 23.00 -25.22 -15.63
N SER A 287 23.63 -26.39 -15.52
CA SER A 287 25.10 -26.50 -15.47
C SER A 287 25.76 -26.02 -16.76
N ALA A 288 25.07 -26.17 -17.90
CA ALA A 288 25.50 -25.69 -19.20
C ALA A 288 25.55 -24.15 -19.22
N PHE A 289 24.44 -23.48 -18.88
CA PHE A 289 24.41 -22.02 -18.78
C PHE A 289 25.49 -21.50 -17.81
N THR A 290 25.56 -22.09 -16.62
CA THR A 290 26.50 -21.64 -15.59
C THR A 290 27.95 -21.74 -16.08
N ARG A 291 28.31 -22.81 -16.79
CA ARG A 291 29.64 -22.95 -17.40
C ARG A 291 29.90 -21.88 -18.45
N THR A 292 28.98 -21.71 -19.41
CA THR A 292 29.09 -20.70 -20.48
C THR A 292 29.23 -19.29 -19.91
N PHE A 293 28.43 -18.96 -18.88
CA PHE A 293 28.51 -17.67 -18.19
C PHE A 293 29.87 -17.47 -17.52
N LEU A 294 30.36 -18.46 -16.76
CA LEU A 294 31.65 -18.37 -16.07
C LEU A 294 32.84 -18.32 -17.04
N GLU A 295 32.78 -19.02 -18.17
CA GLU A 295 33.81 -18.93 -19.21
C GLU A 295 33.85 -17.53 -19.86
N THR A 296 32.68 -16.99 -20.20
CA THR A 296 32.53 -15.62 -20.70
C THR A 296 33.02 -14.59 -19.67
N ALA A 297 32.69 -14.82 -18.40
CA ALA A 297 33.11 -13.98 -17.29
C ALA A 297 34.62 -14.00 -17.08
N LYS A 298 35.28 -15.16 -17.16
CA LYS A 298 36.75 -15.28 -17.07
C LYS A 298 37.45 -14.44 -18.13
N ILE A 299 36.95 -14.45 -19.37
CA ILE A 299 37.51 -13.66 -20.48
C ILE A 299 37.34 -12.16 -20.24
N LYS A 300 36.19 -11.73 -19.71
CA LYS A 300 35.85 -10.32 -19.53
C LYS A 300 36.24 -9.74 -18.16
N ARG A 301 36.63 -10.54 -17.17
CA ARG A 301 36.94 -10.11 -15.78
C ARG A 301 37.88 -8.89 -15.71
N ALA A 302 38.85 -8.79 -16.62
CA ALA A 302 39.79 -7.67 -16.68
C ALA A 302 39.19 -6.34 -17.20
N ARG A 303 37.96 -6.34 -17.73
CA ARG A 303 37.34 -5.22 -18.45
C ARG A 303 36.02 -4.70 -17.85
N LEU A 304 35.49 -5.33 -16.80
CA LEU A 304 34.16 -5.02 -16.26
C LEU A 304 33.94 -3.62 -15.66
N PRO A 305 34.94 -2.82 -15.28
CA PRO A 305 34.69 -1.41 -14.97
C PRO A 305 34.38 -0.57 -16.22
N ALA A 306 34.76 -1.04 -17.42
CA ALA A 306 34.68 -0.30 -18.68
C ALA A 306 33.61 -0.82 -19.66
N ASP A 307 33.29 -2.12 -19.61
CA ASP A 307 32.24 -2.74 -20.43
C ASP A 307 30.89 -2.77 -19.70
N PRO A 308 29.76 -2.57 -20.39
CA PRO A 308 28.45 -2.72 -19.77
C PRO A 308 28.24 -4.19 -19.37
N SER A 309 28.17 -4.44 -18.06
CA SER A 309 28.03 -5.78 -17.46
C SER A 309 26.85 -6.57 -18.04
N ASN A 310 25.80 -5.89 -18.49
CA ASN A 310 24.67 -6.55 -19.12
C ASN A 310 25.08 -7.28 -20.43
N GLN A 311 26.01 -6.73 -21.23
CA GLN A 311 26.49 -7.41 -22.45
C GLN A 311 27.22 -8.73 -22.16
N LEU A 312 27.86 -8.87 -21.00
CA LEU A 312 28.45 -10.15 -20.59
C LEU A 312 27.37 -11.21 -20.43
N PHE A 313 26.31 -10.87 -19.68
CA PHE A 313 25.17 -11.74 -19.47
C PHE A 313 24.45 -12.06 -20.78
N GLN A 314 24.15 -11.07 -21.62
CA GLN A 314 23.46 -11.31 -22.89
C GLN A 314 24.26 -12.21 -23.84
N ASN A 315 25.59 -12.08 -23.88
CA ASN A 315 26.43 -12.98 -24.68
C ASN A 315 26.39 -14.43 -24.17
N ALA A 316 26.39 -14.62 -22.84
CA ALA A 316 26.30 -15.94 -22.24
C ALA A 316 24.93 -16.58 -22.47
N VAL A 317 23.85 -15.78 -22.42
CA VAL A 317 22.49 -16.22 -22.75
C VAL A 317 22.41 -16.66 -24.21
N ALA A 318 22.86 -15.82 -25.16
CA ALA A 318 22.85 -16.14 -26.58
C ALA A 318 23.61 -17.45 -26.89
N SER A 319 24.85 -17.59 -26.39
CA SER A 319 25.64 -18.82 -26.58
C SER A 319 24.95 -20.04 -25.95
N TYR A 320 24.31 -19.88 -24.79
CA TYR A 320 23.57 -20.98 -24.17
C TYR A 320 22.36 -21.42 -25.00
N PHE A 321 21.59 -20.50 -25.57
CA PHE A 321 20.44 -20.85 -26.41
C PHE A 321 20.83 -21.39 -27.79
N GLU A 322 21.96 -20.94 -28.35
CA GLU A 322 22.54 -21.49 -29.58
C GLU A 322 22.99 -22.95 -29.40
N ASP A 323 23.67 -23.25 -28.29
CA ASP A 323 24.28 -24.56 -28.05
C ASP A 323 23.34 -25.56 -27.36
N TYR A 324 22.35 -25.08 -26.61
CA TYR A 324 21.51 -25.92 -25.73
C TYR A 324 20.01 -25.65 -25.92
N HIS A 325 19.28 -26.65 -26.41
CA HIS A 325 17.83 -26.61 -26.59
C HIS A 325 17.04 -27.06 -25.34
N GLU A 326 17.54 -26.75 -24.14
CA GLU A 326 16.87 -27.13 -22.89
C GLU A 326 15.65 -26.26 -22.56
N LEU A 327 15.57 -25.06 -23.13
CA LEU A 327 14.46 -24.12 -22.97
C LEU A 327 13.79 -23.87 -24.32
N ALA A 328 12.53 -23.46 -24.28
CA ALA A 328 11.82 -23.06 -25.50
C ALA A 328 12.48 -21.80 -26.09
N PRO A 329 12.56 -21.64 -27.42
CA PRO A 329 13.21 -20.49 -28.06
C PRO A 329 12.65 -19.13 -27.59
N GLU A 330 11.35 -19.07 -27.28
CA GLU A 330 10.70 -17.85 -26.77
C GLU A 330 11.24 -17.41 -25.40
N CYS A 331 11.95 -18.30 -24.69
CA CYS A 331 12.59 -17.97 -23.43
C CYS A 331 13.82 -17.08 -23.61
N GLU A 332 14.47 -17.07 -24.78
CA GLU A 332 15.63 -16.22 -25.05
C GLU A 332 15.21 -14.74 -25.05
N ASP A 333 14.23 -14.39 -25.89
CA ASP A 333 13.64 -13.05 -25.94
C ASP A 333 13.08 -12.62 -24.58
N LEU A 334 12.44 -13.57 -23.87
CA LEU A 334 11.92 -13.31 -22.53
C LEU A 334 13.05 -13.03 -21.53
N CYS A 335 14.16 -13.76 -21.58
CA CYS A 335 15.33 -13.53 -20.73
C CYS A 335 15.94 -12.16 -20.99
N HIS A 336 16.16 -11.81 -22.26
CA HIS A 336 16.72 -10.51 -22.67
C HIS A 336 15.89 -9.33 -22.15
N ARG A 337 14.56 -9.49 -22.15
CA ARG A 337 13.63 -8.44 -21.70
C ARG A 337 13.50 -8.36 -20.19
N LEU A 338 13.42 -9.50 -19.50
CA LEU A 338 13.07 -9.53 -18.08
C LEU A 338 14.27 -9.48 -17.13
N ILE A 339 15.46 -9.90 -17.58
CA ILE A 339 16.62 -10.08 -16.70
C ILE A 339 17.80 -9.29 -17.25
N LYS A 340 18.32 -8.40 -16.42
CA LYS A 340 19.56 -7.68 -16.66
C LYS A 340 20.57 -8.05 -15.60
N PHE A 341 21.84 -7.97 -15.94
CA PHE A 341 22.95 -8.19 -15.02
C PHE A 341 23.79 -6.93 -14.97
N GLU A 342 23.81 -6.27 -13.81
CA GLU A 342 24.35 -4.91 -13.67
C GLU A 342 25.35 -4.83 -12.53
N VAL A 343 26.29 -3.88 -12.64
CA VAL A 343 27.19 -3.53 -11.52
C VAL A 343 26.40 -2.60 -10.60
N LEU A 344 26.42 -2.85 -9.29
CA LEU A 344 25.71 -2.00 -8.33
C LEU A 344 26.26 -0.56 -8.34
N PRO A 345 25.42 0.47 -8.11
CA PRO A 345 25.87 1.86 -7.98
C PRO A 345 26.93 2.02 -6.88
N GLU A 346 27.83 3.00 -7.02
CA GLU A 346 28.93 3.25 -6.06
C GLU A 346 28.46 3.37 -4.60
N GLU A 347 27.27 3.96 -4.38
CA GLU A 347 26.67 4.12 -3.06
C GLU A 347 26.39 2.76 -2.39
N GLU A 348 25.94 1.78 -3.18
CA GLU A 348 25.61 0.43 -2.69
C GLU A 348 26.85 -0.48 -2.62
N GLN A 349 27.95 -0.14 -3.31
CA GLN A 349 29.19 -0.92 -3.25
C GLN A 349 29.77 -1.00 -1.82
N ALA A 350 29.55 0.02 -0.99
CA ALA A 350 30.10 0.10 0.37
C ALA A 350 29.18 -0.46 1.47
N GLU A 351 27.89 -0.69 1.18
CA GLU A 351 26.87 -0.89 2.22
C GLU A 351 26.83 -2.33 2.79
N TYR A 352 27.47 -3.31 2.14
CA TYR A 352 27.42 -4.72 2.54
C TYR A 352 28.78 -5.43 2.42
N ASN A 353 29.55 -5.49 3.52
CA ASN A 353 30.85 -6.18 3.55
C ASN A 353 30.77 -7.72 3.57
N ASP A 354 29.58 -8.29 3.82
CA ASP A 354 29.44 -9.73 4.08
C ASP A 354 28.83 -10.51 2.90
N GLN A 355 28.52 -9.84 1.79
CA GLN A 355 28.02 -10.52 0.59
C GLN A 355 29.16 -11.17 -0.20
N VAL A 356 28.82 -12.10 -1.11
CA VAL A 356 29.80 -12.83 -1.94
C VAL A 356 29.81 -12.39 -3.40
N ASP A 357 28.89 -11.50 -3.78
CA ASP A 357 28.67 -10.99 -5.13
C ASP A 357 29.87 -10.21 -5.69
N ASP A 358 30.72 -9.66 -4.83
CA ASP A 358 31.97 -8.99 -5.19
C ASP A 358 33.11 -9.94 -5.60
N ILE A 359 33.13 -11.18 -5.11
CA ILE A 359 34.29 -12.09 -5.26
C ILE A 359 34.57 -12.40 -6.73
N MET A 360 33.51 -12.56 -7.52
CA MET A 360 33.60 -12.95 -8.91
C MET A 360 34.33 -11.91 -9.76
N PHE A 361 34.00 -10.63 -9.60
CA PHE A 361 34.49 -9.56 -10.47
C PHE A 361 35.36 -8.51 -9.76
N GLY A 362 35.46 -8.55 -8.43
CA GLY A 362 36.08 -7.51 -7.61
C GLY A 362 35.18 -6.28 -7.41
N VAL A 363 33.96 -6.32 -7.92
CA VAL A 363 32.90 -5.31 -7.78
C VAL A 363 31.58 -6.03 -7.60
N ARG A 364 30.65 -5.44 -6.84
CA ARG A 364 29.34 -6.04 -6.60
C ARG A 364 28.48 -5.97 -7.85
N VAL A 365 27.82 -7.08 -8.15
CA VAL A 365 26.95 -7.27 -9.31
C VAL A 365 25.63 -7.86 -8.86
N THR A 366 24.55 -7.51 -9.56
CA THR A 366 23.22 -8.01 -9.23
C THR A 366 22.39 -8.32 -10.48
N PHE A 367 21.36 -9.13 -10.30
CA PHE A 367 20.30 -9.29 -11.28
C PHE A 367 19.22 -8.22 -11.07
N LEU A 368 18.93 -7.46 -12.13
CA LEU A 368 17.79 -6.56 -12.18
C LEU A 368 16.64 -7.22 -12.94
N PHE A 369 15.46 -7.23 -12.33
CA PHE A 369 14.26 -7.86 -12.88
C PHE A 369 13.29 -6.81 -13.41
N GLU A 370 13.13 -6.75 -14.73
CA GLU A 370 12.16 -5.88 -15.40
C GLU A 370 10.90 -6.67 -15.74
N LEU A 371 10.14 -7.02 -14.70
CA LEU A 371 8.98 -7.89 -14.84
C LEU A 371 7.79 -7.15 -15.44
N ASP A 372 7.50 -7.47 -16.70
CA ASP A 372 6.30 -7.02 -17.38
C ASP A 372 5.02 -7.51 -16.68
N TRP A 373 3.91 -6.85 -16.98
CA TRP A 373 2.60 -7.38 -16.63
C TRP A 373 2.38 -8.74 -17.35
N PRO A 374 1.79 -9.76 -16.70
CA PRO A 374 1.23 -9.76 -15.34
C PRO A 374 2.21 -10.23 -14.26
N PHE A 375 3.47 -10.52 -14.61
CA PHE A 375 4.46 -11.11 -13.70
C PHE A 375 4.80 -10.22 -12.51
N SER A 376 4.78 -8.90 -12.70
CA SER A 376 4.90 -7.92 -11.61
C SER A 376 3.84 -8.06 -10.51
N LEU A 377 2.77 -8.83 -10.72
CA LEU A 377 1.78 -9.14 -9.68
C LEU A 377 2.19 -10.31 -8.76
N TYR A 378 3.07 -11.18 -9.25
CA TYR A 378 3.57 -12.37 -8.53
C TYR A 378 4.87 -12.09 -7.79
N PHE A 379 5.72 -11.30 -8.43
CA PHE A 379 7.04 -10.98 -7.93
C PHE A 379 7.06 -9.51 -7.53
N THR A 380 7.07 -9.29 -6.22
CA THR A 380 7.38 -7.98 -5.65
C THR A 380 8.85 -7.67 -5.85
N GLU A 381 9.19 -6.38 -5.85
CA GLU A 381 10.59 -5.93 -5.92
C GLU A 381 11.47 -6.58 -4.85
N GLN A 382 10.93 -6.77 -3.64
CA GLN A 382 11.64 -7.45 -2.55
C GLN A 382 11.93 -8.92 -2.90
N GLN A 383 10.97 -9.65 -3.48
CA GLN A 383 11.20 -11.02 -3.91
C GLN A 383 12.24 -11.10 -5.04
N CYS A 384 12.19 -10.16 -5.99
CA CYS A 384 13.19 -10.04 -7.05
C CYS A 384 14.60 -9.84 -6.47
N ARG A 385 14.76 -8.97 -5.46
CA ARG A 385 16.05 -8.78 -4.77
C ARG A 385 16.55 -10.07 -4.12
N VAL A 386 15.68 -10.82 -3.44
CA VAL A 386 16.05 -12.12 -2.85
C VAL A 386 16.51 -13.12 -3.93
N TYR A 387 15.82 -13.19 -5.07
CA TYR A 387 16.27 -14.02 -6.20
C TYR A 387 17.62 -13.57 -6.76
N ALA A 388 17.86 -12.26 -6.85
CA ALA A 388 19.12 -11.71 -7.31
C ALA A 388 20.27 -12.13 -6.39
N ASP A 389 20.09 -11.94 -5.08
CA ASP A 389 21.10 -12.25 -4.06
C ASP A 389 21.46 -13.75 -4.08
N ILE A 390 20.44 -14.62 -4.12
CA ILE A 390 20.64 -16.07 -4.21
C ILE A 390 21.36 -16.43 -5.52
N GLY A 391 20.95 -15.83 -6.64
CA GLY A 391 21.57 -16.09 -7.94
C GLY A 391 23.05 -15.70 -7.99
N CYS A 392 23.40 -14.50 -7.52
CA CYS A 392 24.79 -14.03 -7.46
C CYS A 392 25.66 -14.91 -6.57
N PHE A 393 25.12 -15.36 -5.43
CA PHE A 393 25.79 -16.32 -4.56
C PHE A 393 26.05 -17.65 -5.25
N LEU A 394 25.03 -18.25 -5.88
CA LEU A 394 25.18 -19.56 -6.53
C LEU A 394 26.18 -19.50 -7.69
N LEU A 395 26.19 -18.42 -8.46
CA LEU A 395 27.18 -18.24 -9.52
C LEU A 395 28.60 -18.09 -8.96
N THR A 396 28.77 -17.35 -7.86
CA THR A 396 30.07 -17.18 -7.18
C THR A 396 30.55 -18.51 -6.59
N PHE A 397 29.66 -19.26 -5.96
CA PHE A 397 29.94 -20.58 -5.42
C PHE A 397 30.37 -21.56 -6.52
N SER A 398 29.64 -21.57 -7.65
CA SER A 398 29.97 -22.37 -8.83
C SER A 398 31.30 -21.97 -9.47
N MET A 399 31.64 -20.67 -9.47
CA MET A 399 32.95 -20.20 -9.90
C MET A 399 34.07 -20.84 -9.07
N ALA A 400 33.95 -20.84 -7.74
CA ALA A 400 34.96 -21.42 -6.85
C ALA A 400 35.12 -22.92 -7.07
N MET A 401 34.01 -23.66 -7.20
CA MET A 401 34.06 -25.08 -7.57
C MET A 401 34.78 -25.32 -8.90
N THR A 402 34.46 -24.53 -9.93
CA THR A 402 35.06 -24.67 -11.26
C THR A 402 36.56 -24.39 -11.25
N GLN A 403 37.02 -23.43 -10.43
CA GLN A 403 38.45 -23.12 -10.28
C GLN A 403 39.18 -24.24 -9.52
N LEU A 404 38.58 -24.76 -8.45
CA LEU A 404 39.13 -25.91 -7.73
C LEU A 404 39.27 -27.12 -8.64
N ASP A 405 38.24 -27.46 -9.43
CA ASP A 405 38.27 -28.59 -10.35
C ASP A 405 39.38 -28.44 -11.43
N ALA A 406 39.64 -27.22 -11.90
CA ALA A 406 40.75 -26.96 -12.82
C ALA A 406 42.13 -27.02 -12.14
N GLY A 407 42.18 -26.73 -10.84
CA GLY A 407 43.41 -26.58 -10.04
C GLY A 407 43.79 -27.76 -9.16
N VAL A 408 43.05 -28.89 -9.18
CA VAL A 408 43.27 -30.02 -8.25
C VAL A 408 44.69 -30.58 -8.37
N ARG A 409 45.57 -30.13 -7.48
CA ARG A 409 46.95 -30.59 -7.37
C ARG A 409 47.36 -30.91 -5.93
N SER A 410 46.54 -30.51 -4.95
CA SER A 410 46.78 -30.74 -3.52
C SER A 410 45.63 -31.52 -2.88
N LEU A 411 45.93 -32.23 -1.78
CA LEU A 411 44.92 -32.92 -0.96
C LEU A 411 43.89 -31.92 -0.40
N GLU A 412 44.32 -30.71 -0.09
CA GLU A 412 43.45 -29.64 0.40
C GLU A 412 42.46 -29.18 -0.67
N ALA A 413 42.91 -28.97 -1.92
CA ALA A 413 42.02 -28.64 -3.04
C ALA A 413 40.95 -29.72 -3.24
N PHE A 414 41.34 -30.99 -3.08
CA PHE A 414 40.42 -32.10 -3.12
C PHE A 414 39.39 -32.02 -1.99
N LYS A 415 39.80 -31.78 -0.73
CA LYS A 415 38.89 -31.63 0.42
C LYS A 415 37.86 -30.52 0.20
N TYR A 416 38.31 -29.33 -0.17
CA TYR A 416 37.41 -28.20 -0.51
C TYR A 416 36.49 -28.53 -1.67
N GLY A 417 37.01 -29.19 -2.72
CA GLY A 417 36.22 -29.59 -3.89
C GLY A 417 35.08 -30.55 -3.53
N VAL A 418 35.35 -31.57 -2.70
CA VAL A 418 34.29 -32.51 -2.25
C VAL A 418 33.29 -31.79 -1.36
N PHE A 419 33.75 -30.96 -0.42
CA PHE A 419 32.88 -30.22 0.50
C PHE A 419 31.93 -29.25 -0.24
N LEU A 420 32.46 -28.43 -1.16
CA LEU A 420 31.64 -27.53 -1.94
C LEU A 420 30.66 -28.28 -2.84
N LYS A 421 31.05 -29.42 -3.43
CA LYS A 421 30.13 -30.24 -4.24
C LYS A 421 28.98 -30.80 -3.42
N ALA A 422 29.24 -31.24 -2.18
CA ALA A 422 28.19 -31.70 -1.26
C ALA A 422 27.20 -30.58 -0.94
N LEU A 423 27.70 -29.39 -0.58
CA LEU A 423 26.86 -28.21 -0.35
C LEU A 423 26.07 -27.80 -1.60
N TRP A 424 26.71 -27.79 -2.77
CA TRP A 424 26.05 -27.46 -4.04
C TRP A 424 24.89 -28.42 -4.35
N GLN A 425 25.10 -29.73 -4.16
CA GLN A 425 24.06 -30.72 -4.35
C GLN A 425 22.88 -30.48 -3.41
N HIS A 426 23.14 -30.18 -2.15
CA HIS A 426 22.09 -29.83 -1.20
C HIS A 426 21.34 -28.56 -1.63
N PHE A 427 22.05 -27.48 -2.00
CA PHE A 427 21.44 -26.23 -2.44
C PHE A 427 20.54 -26.44 -3.68
N GLN A 428 21.04 -27.14 -4.69
CA GLN A 428 20.28 -27.40 -5.91
C GLN A 428 19.06 -28.31 -5.63
N TRP A 429 19.21 -29.34 -4.80
CA TRP A 429 18.09 -30.19 -4.39
C TRP A 429 17.00 -29.40 -3.64
N THR A 430 17.39 -28.54 -2.70
CA THR A 430 16.48 -27.67 -1.97
C THR A 430 15.74 -26.72 -2.92
N ILE A 431 16.45 -26.10 -3.86
CA ILE A 431 15.84 -25.22 -4.88
C ILE A 431 14.88 -26.02 -5.77
N ASP A 432 15.25 -27.21 -6.23
CA ASP A 432 14.38 -28.06 -7.05
C ASP A 432 13.09 -28.44 -6.33
N LYS A 433 13.19 -28.82 -5.06
CA LYS A 433 12.02 -29.13 -4.22
C LYS A 433 11.09 -27.92 -4.10
N LEU A 434 11.65 -26.74 -3.84
CA LEU A 434 10.87 -25.50 -3.74
C LEU A 434 10.21 -25.10 -5.08
N PHE A 435 10.92 -25.25 -6.20
CA PHE A 435 10.35 -24.95 -7.51
C PHE A 435 9.28 -25.95 -7.94
N LEU A 436 9.40 -27.21 -7.53
CA LEU A 436 8.35 -28.20 -7.72
C LEU A 436 7.08 -27.77 -6.96
N GLU A 437 7.21 -27.41 -5.68
CA GLU A 437 6.11 -26.90 -4.86
C GLU A 437 5.46 -25.65 -5.52
N ILE A 438 6.27 -24.70 -6.00
CA ILE A 438 5.78 -23.50 -6.69
C ILE A 438 5.02 -23.86 -7.97
N ARG A 439 5.57 -24.75 -8.81
CA ARG A 439 4.93 -25.19 -10.06
C ARG A 439 3.59 -25.88 -9.80
N GLU A 440 3.54 -26.77 -8.80
CA GLU A 440 2.30 -27.44 -8.39
C GLU A 440 1.25 -26.42 -7.92
N CYS A 441 1.68 -25.36 -7.23
CA CYS A 441 0.79 -24.28 -6.80
C CYS A 441 0.27 -23.42 -7.96
N CYS A 442 1.15 -23.06 -8.90
CA CYS A 442 0.77 -22.37 -10.13
C CYS A 442 -0.23 -23.18 -10.96
N SER A 443 -0.16 -24.51 -10.91
CA SER A 443 -1.09 -25.39 -11.62
C SER A 443 -2.45 -25.56 -10.94
N SER A 444 -2.53 -25.39 -9.61
CA SER A 444 -3.73 -25.71 -8.83
C SER A 444 -4.61 -24.50 -8.53
N LEU A 445 -4.08 -23.37 -8.05
CA LEU A 445 -4.85 -22.20 -7.60
C LEU A 445 -4.02 -20.89 -7.68
N PRO A 446 -4.21 -20.04 -8.71
CA PRO A 446 -3.40 -18.84 -8.96
C PRO A 446 -3.38 -17.82 -7.80
N GLY A 447 -4.50 -17.64 -7.10
CA GLY A 447 -4.63 -16.72 -5.98
C GLY A 447 -3.75 -17.06 -4.77
N THR A 448 -3.40 -18.35 -4.56
CA THR A 448 -2.48 -18.75 -3.47
C THR A 448 -1.01 -18.68 -3.88
N THR A 449 -0.74 -18.54 -5.18
CA THR A 449 0.61 -18.62 -5.72
C THR A 449 1.52 -17.54 -5.16
N THR A 450 1.06 -16.29 -4.96
CA THR A 450 1.95 -15.23 -4.48
C THR A 450 2.36 -15.44 -3.02
N GLU A 451 1.45 -15.89 -2.15
CA GLU A 451 1.73 -16.15 -0.74
C GLU A 451 2.62 -17.37 -0.57
N LYS A 452 2.34 -18.43 -1.32
CA LYS A 452 3.18 -19.63 -1.34
C LYS A 452 4.56 -19.34 -1.92
N LEU A 453 4.65 -18.57 -3.01
CA LEU A 453 5.94 -18.13 -3.57
C LEU A 453 6.75 -17.34 -2.53
N ASN A 454 6.12 -16.42 -1.79
CA ASN A 454 6.77 -15.71 -0.69
C ASN A 454 7.25 -16.65 0.42
N THR A 455 6.42 -17.62 0.80
CA THR A 455 6.75 -18.58 1.86
C THR A 455 7.90 -19.50 1.42
N SER A 456 7.85 -20.01 0.18
CA SER A 456 8.89 -20.83 -0.43
C SER A 456 10.20 -20.05 -0.59
N LEU A 457 10.15 -18.75 -0.92
CA LEU A 457 11.35 -17.92 -1.01
C LEU A 457 11.98 -17.62 0.35
N LYS A 458 11.17 -17.32 1.37
CA LYS A 458 11.67 -17.19 2.75
C LYS A 458 12.27 -18.51 3.24
N LYS A 459 11.64 -19.63 2.91
CA LYS A 459 12.17 -20.97 3.18
C LYS A 459 13.47 -21.23 2.39
N ALA A 460 13.58 -20.75 1.15
CA ALA A 460 14.81 -20.83 0.38
C ALA A 460 15.95 -20.03 1.04
N GLY A 461 15.69 -18.78 1.42
CA GLY A 461 16.67 -17.91 2.06
C GLY A 461 17.20 -18.51 3.37
N SER A 462 16.30 -19.01 4.22
CA SER A 462 16.67 -19.70 5.47
C SER A 462 17.48 -20.97 5.22
N LEU A 463 17.05 -21.84 4.30
CA LEU A 463 17.73 -23.11 4.02
C LEU A 463 19.05 -22.96 3.25
N LEU A 464 19.17 -21.94 2.40
CA LEU A 464 20.40 -21.66 1.64
C LEU A 464 21.40 -20.81 2.45
N LEU A 465 21.23 -20.74 3.78
CA LEU A 465 22.15 -20.08 4.72
C LEU A 465 22.23 -18.55 4.59
N PHE A 466 21.25 -17.91 3.94
CA PHE A 466 21.25 -16.45 3.76
C PHE A 466 20.71 -15.66 4.93
N ASP A 467 19.87 -16.25 5.78
CA ASP A 467 19.18 -15.46 6.81
C ASP A 467 20.07 -15.14 8.02
N THR A 468 21.26 -15.73 8.12
CA THR A 468 22.16 -15.58 9.28
C THR A 468 23.47 -14.92 8.87
N PRO A 469 23.78 -13.70 9.35
CA PRO A 469 25.01 -12.98 9.00
C PRO A 469 26.29 -13.79 9.20
N ASP A 470 26.39 -14.50 10.32
CA ASP A 470 27.58 -15.30 10.67
C ASP A 470 27.83 -16.42 9.65
N ILE A 471 26.77 -17.08 9.18
CA ILE A 471 26.90 -18.15 8.18
C ILE A 471 27.23 -17.59 6.81
N ARG A 472 26.68 -16.42 6.44
CA ARG A 472 27.08 -15.74 5.19
C ARG A 472 28.57 -15.39 5.22
N GLN A 473 29.05 -14.85 6.34
CA GLN A 473 30.46 -14.52 6.52
C GLN A 473 31.36 -15.77 6.48
N ALA A 474 30.98 -16.85 7.15
CA ALA A 474 31.71 -18.12 7.10
C ALA A 474 31.71 -18.73 5.68
N THR A 475 30.58 -18.65 4.97
CA THR A 475 30.48 -19.13 3.58
C THR A 475 31.32 -18.28 2.64
N ARG A 476 31.35 -16.96 2.83
CA ARG A 476 32.28 -16.07 2.14
C ARG A 476 33.73 -16.49 2.36
N GLN A 477 34.11 -16.72 3.62
CA GLN A 477 35.45 -17.16 3.97
C GLN A 477 35.80 -18.52 3.36
N LEU A 478 34.85 -19.45 3.33
CA LEU A 478 34.97 -20.74 2.64
C LEU A 478 35.25 -20.55 1.14
N ILE A 479 34.49 -19.71 0.44
CA ILE A 479 34.69 -19.42 -0.99
C ILE A 479 36.06 -18.78 -1.24
N VAL A 480 36.46 -17.80 -0.43
CA VAL A 480 37.77 -17.14 -0.55
C VAL A 480 38.91 -18.13 -0.31
N SER A 481 38.76 -18.99 0.70
CA SER A 481 39.72 -20.04 1.04
C SER A 481 39.83 -21.07 -0.08
N ALA A 482 38.71 -21.56 -0.61
CA ALA A 482 38.64 -22.42 -1.79
C ALA A 482 39.40 -21.84 -3.00
N LEU A 483 39.20 -20.54 -3.28
CA LEU A 483 39.90 -19.86 -4.36
C LEU A 483 41.41 -19.75 -4.08
N ALA A 484 41.81 -19.43 -2.85
CA ALA A 484 43.22 -19.40 -2.45
C ALA A 484 43.90 -20.77 -2.64
N VAL A 485 43.25 -21.85 -2.19
CA VAL A 485 43.74 -23.22 -2.39
C VAL A 485 43.87 -23.57 -3.87
N SER A 486 42.90 -23.17 -4.71
CA SER A 486 42.95 -23.42 -6.16
C SER A 486 44.15 -22.75 -6.84
N GLU A 487 44.65 -21.65 -6.26
CA GLU A 487 45.84 -20.91 -6.70
C GLU A 487 47.13 -21.38 -6.03
N GLY A 488 47.07 -22.39 -5.16
CA GLY A 488 48.21 -22.91 -4.39
C GLY A 488 48.67 -21.99 -3.26
N ARG A 489 47.80 -21.10 -2.77
CA ARG A 489 48.04 -20.26 -1.59
C ARG A 489 47.52 -20.93 -0.32
N ASP A 490 48.13 -20.58 0.82
CA ASP A 490 47.64 -21.01 2.13
C ASP A 490 46.23 -20.47 2.37
N ALA A 491 45.34 -21.34 2.85
CA ALA A 491 43.96 -21.00 3.13
C ALA A 491 43.68 -20.98 4.63
N VAL A 492 42.73 -20.14 5.03
CA VAL A 492 42.15 -20.19 6.37
C VAL A 492 41.21 -21.39 6.41
N ASP A 493 41.03 -22.02 7.58
CA ASP A 493 40.10 -23.13 7.75
C ASP A 493 38.63 -22.70 7.63
N GLY A 494 38.18 -22.47 6.40
CA GLY A 494 36.81 -22.08 6.09
C GLY A 494 35.82 -23.23 6.23
N ILE A 495 36.27 -24.48 6.09
CA ILE A 495 35.42 -25.68 6.27
C ILE A 495 35.07 -25.83 7.74
N GLY A 496 36.07 -25.83 8.64
CA GLY A 496 35.85 -25.96 10.08
C GLY A 496 34.95 -24.85 10.63
N GLN A 497 35.21 -23.60 10.26
CA GLN A 497 34.38 -22.46 10.69
C GLN A 497 32.92 -22.60 10.27
N LEU A 498 32.65 -23.06 9.05
CA LEU A 498 31.28 -23.25 8.59
C LEU A 498 30.63 -24.44 9.30
N LEU A 499 31.33 -25.57 9.45
CA LEU A 499 30.82 -26.75 10.17
C LEU A 499 30.45 -26.44 11.62
N ASP A 500 31.30 -25.70 12.34
CA ASP A 500 31.05 -25.29 13.72
C ASP A 500 29.76 -24.47 13.87
N LEU A 501 29.42 -23.66 12.86
CA LEU A 501 28.17 -22.88 12.86
C LEU A 501 26.96 -23.73 12.44
N LEU A 502 27.13 -24.63 11.48
CA LEU A 502 26.05 -25.49 10.99
C LEU A 502 25.61 -26.52 12.04
N THR A 503 26.56 -27.07 12.81
CA THR A 503 26.27 -28.02 13.90
C THR A 503 25.51 -27.40 15.08
N GLN A 504 25.51 -26.07 15.21
CA GLN A 504 24.74 -25.35 16.23
C GLN A 504 23.27 -25.10 15.81
N ARG A 505 22.87 -25.53 14.61
CA ARG A 505 21.54 -25.24 14.05
C ARG A 505 20.69 -26.49 13.92
N ASP A 506 19.65 -26.54 14.76
CA ASP A 506 18.64 -27.60 14.76
C ASP A 506 17.79 -27.63 13.47
N ASP A 507 17.73 -26.53 12.71
CA ASP A 507 16.90 -26.43 11.50
C ASP A 507 17.60 -26.94 10.22
N LEU A 508 18.83 -27.46 10.35
CA LEU A 508 19.65 -27.96 9.25
C LEU A 508 19.91 -29.47 9.33
N ASP A 509 19.07 -30.22 10.04
CA ASP A 509 19.14 -31.69 10.12
C ASP A 509 19.20 -32.37 8.73
N ASP A 510 18.52 -31.81 7.73
CA ASP A 510 18.54 -32.29 6.34
C ASP A 510 19.92 -32.13 5.64
N LEU A 511 20.79 -31.27 6.18
CA LEU A 511 22.15 -31.02 5.66
C LEU A 511 23.17 -32.00 6.26
N MET A 512 22.94 -32.47 7.49
CA MET A 512 23.89 -33.31 8.24
C MET A 512 24.36 -34.56 7.49
N PRO A 513 23.51 -35.33 6.79
CA PRO A 513 23.95 -36.51 6.03
C PRO A 513 24.97 -36.20 4.94
N TYR A 514 25.02 -34.96 4.44
CA TYR A 514 25.99 -34.50 3.44
C TYR A 514 27.32 -34.05 4.07
N LEU A 515 27.32 -33.76 5.37
CA LEU A 515 28.44 -33.17 6.11
C LEU A 515 29.13 -34.15 7.06
N GLU A 516 28.45 -35.21 7.49
CA GLU A 516 29.00 -36.30 8.32
C GLU A 516 30.39 -36.80 7.87
N PRO A 517 30.70 -36.95 6.56
CA PRO A 517 32.03 -37.38 6.13
C PRO A 517 33.18 -36.41 6.44
N PHE A 518 32.89 -35.18 6.86
CA PHE A 518 33.87 -34.12 7.12
C PHE A 518 34.06 -33.81 8.61
N GLU A 519 33.22 -34.36 9.50
CA GLU A 519 33.39 -34.22 10.95
C GLU A 519 34.49 -35.13 11.51
N THR A 520 34.80 -36.23 10.81
CA THR A 520 35.84 -37.21 11.15
C THR A 520 37.13 -36.95 10.41
#